data_AF-A0AA87W8K7-F1
#
_entry.id   AF-A0AA87W8K7-F1
#
_cell.length_a   1.000
_cell.length_b   1.000
_cell.length_c   1.000
_cell.angle_alpha   90.00
_cell.angle_beta   90.00
_cell.angle_gamma   90.00
#
_symmetry.space_group_name_H-M   'P 1'
#
loop_
_entity.id
_entity.type
_entity.pdbx_description
1 polymer ?
#
loop_
_entity_poly.entity_id
_entity_poly.type
_entity_poly.pdbx_seq_one_letter_code
_entity_poly.pdbx_strand_id
1 'polypeptide(L)' 'MSRKNDLKELASDLSRAVETARRVGLPTTVYLLSMALVDVKEAAADHDGSDDSAA' A
#
# COMPACT_ATOMS: atom_id res chain seq x y z
N MET A 1 -16.09 -7.34 -4.63
CA MET A 1 -15.18 -6.42 -3.93
C MET A 1 -14.82 -5.28 -4.87
N SER A 2 -14.55 -4.08 -4.35
CA SER A 2 -14.11 -2.94 -5.15
C SER A 2 -12.58 -2.91 -5.17
N ARG A 3 -11.97 -2.59 -6.33
CA ARG A 3 -10.51 -2.42 -6.48
C ARG A 3 -9.90 -1.54 -5.38
N LYS A 4 -10.63 -0.52 -4.94
CA LYS A 4 -10.23 0.36 -3.82
C LYS A 4 -10.14 -0.38 -2.48
N ASN A 5 -11.05 -1.30 -2.20
CA ASN A 5 -10.98 -2.14 -0.99
C ASN A 5 -9.81 -3.11 -1.07
N ASP A 6 -9.59 -3.74 -2.24
CA ASP A 6 -8.48 -4.67 -2.42
C ASP A 6 -7.12 -3.97 -2.21
N LEU A 7 -6.96 -2.74 -2.70
CA LEU A 7 -5.76 -1.92 -2.48
C LEU A 7 -5.57 -1.51 -1.02
N LYS A 8 -6.65 -1.21 -0.30
CA LYS A 8 -6.59 -0.89 1.14
C LYS A 8 -6.20 -2.11 1.97
N GLU A 9 -6.75 -3.28 1.66
CA GLU A 9 -6.39 -4.54 2.29
C GLU A 9 -4.92 -4.88 2.03
N LEU A 10 -4.47 -4.76 0.78
CA LEU A 10 -3.07 -4.99 0.41
C LEU A 10 -2.11 -4.04 1.13
N ALA A 11 -2.46 -2.75 1.28
CA ALA A 11 -1.65 -1.80 2.03
C ALA A 11 -1.54 -2.17 3.52
N SER A 12 -2.63 -2.66 4.12
CA SER A 12 -2.64 -3.16 5.50
C SER A 12 -1.73 -4.38 5.65
N ASP A 13 -1.81 -5.34 4.74
CA ASP A 13 -0.99 -6.55 4.77
C ASP A 13 0.51 -6.25 4.58
N LEU A 14 0.84 -5.36 3.64
CA LEU A 14 2.21 -4.89 3.43
C LEU A 14 2.76 -4.16 4.67
N SER A 15 1.95 -3.34 5.33
CA SER A 15 2.36 -2.69 6.58
C SER A 15 2.71 -3.71 7.67
N ARG A 16 1.89 -4.75 7.84
CA ARG A 16 2.15 -5.84 8.81
C ARG A 16 3.39 -6.66 8.44
N ALA A 17 3.62 -6.88 7.15
CA ALA A 17 4.81 -7.57 6.65
C ALA A 17 6.09 -6.75 6.90
N VAL A 18 6.04 -5.43 6.68
CA VAL A 18 7.15 -4.50 7.00
C VAL A 18 7.52 -4.58 8.48
N GLU A 19 6.53 -4.51 9.38
CA GLU A 19 6.79 -4.62 10.82
C GLU A 19 7.42 -5.96 11.19
N THR A 20 6.92 -7.05 10.58
CA THR A 20 7.49 -8.38 10.79
C THR A 20 8.93 -8.44 10.32
N ALA A 21 9.24 -7.96 9.12
CA ALA A 21 10.59 -7.91 8.56
C ALA A 21 11.55 -7.06 9.42
N ARG A 22 11.07 -5.94 9.98
CA ARG A 22 11.85 -5.14 10.95
C ARG A 22 12.17 -5.94 12.21
N ARG A 23 11.17 -6.63 12.79
CA ARG A 23 11.34 -7.43 14.02
C ARG A 23 12.33 -8.58 13.84
N VAL A 24 12.33 -9.24 12.68
CA VAL A 24 13.24 -10.37 12.41
C VAL A 24 14.60 -9.96 11.84
N GLY A 25 14.88 -8.65 11.73
CA GLY A 25 16.20 -8.15 11.32
C GLY A 25 16.53 -8.37 9.84
N LEU A 26 15.54 -8.26 8.95
CA LEU A 26 15.73 -8.41 7.49
C LEU A 26 15.69 -7.03 6.78
N PRO A 27 16.79 -6.24 6.79
CA PRO A 27 16.78 -4.86 6.31
C PRO A 27 16.45 -4.71 4.82
N THR A 28 16.97 -5.61 3.97
CA THR A 28 16.65 -5.61 2.53
C THR A 28 15.16 -5.88 2.29
N THR A 29 14.57 -6.81 3.05
CA THR A 29 13.14 -7.11 2.96
C THR A 29 12.29 -5.93 3.41
N VAL A 30 12.70 -5.22 4.47
CA VAL A 30 12.03 -3.99 4.92
C VAL A 30 12.02 -2.94 3.81
N TYR A 31 13.16 -2.75 3.13
CA TYR A 31 13.26 -1.81 2.00
C TYR A 31 12.27 -2.16 0.88
N LEU A 32 12.30 -3.41 0.40
CA LEU A 32 11.43 -3.86 -0.70
C LEU A 32 9.94 -3.75 -0.35
N LEU A 33 9.56 -4.18 0.85
CA LEU A 33 8.17 -4.11 1.30
C LEU A 33 7.71 -2.65 1.53
N SER A 34 8.60 -1.77 2.01
CA SER A 34 8.27 -0.36 2.18
C SER A 34 8.06 0.33 0.83
N MET A 35 8.88 -0.01 -0.18
CA MET A 35 8.72 0.48 -1.54
C MET A 35 7.40 0.01 -2.16
N ALA A 36 7.07 -1.28 -2.03
CA ALA A 36 5.78 -1.81 -2.49
C ALA A 36 4.58 -1.17 -1.77
N LEU A 37 4.70 -0.88 -0.47
CA LEU A 37 3.65 -0.21 0.29
C LEU A 37 3.39 1.22 -0.20
N VAL A 38 4.42 1.94 -0.65
CA VAL A 38 4.25 3.29 -1.23
C VAL A 38 3.48 3.21 -2.54
N ASP A 39 3.91 2.33 -3.45
CA ASP A 39 3.26 2.11 -4.76
C ASP A 39 1.75 1.77 -4.62
N VAL A 40 1.42 0.87 -3.68
CA VAL A 40 0.01 0.50 -3.42
C VAL A 40 -0.79 1.67 -2.85
N LYS A 41 -0.19 2.51 -1.99
CA LYS A 41 -0.87 3.69 -1.43
C LYS A 41 -1.13 4.75 -2.50
N GLU A 42 -0.19 4.96 -3.41
CA GLU A 42 -0.36 5.87 -4.55
C GLU A 42 -1.49 5.38 -5.46
N ALA A 43 -1.47 4.10 -5.84
CA ALA A 43 -2.54 3.49 -6.64
C ALA A 43 -3.92 3.56 -5.96
N ALA A 44 -3.97 3.50 -4.62
CA ALA A 44 -5.21 3.65 -3.86
C ALA A 44 -5.72 5.10 -3.81
N ALA A 45 -4.81 6.08 -3.82
CA ALA A 45 -5.13 7.50 -3.82
C ALA A 45 -5.62 7.99 -5.19
N ASP A 46 -5.05 7.49 -6.28
CA ASP A 46 -5.48 7.82 -7.65
C ASP A 46 -6.95 7.41 -7.92
N HIS A 47 -7.43 6.37 -7.22
CA HIS A 47 -8.82 5.93 -7.31
C HIS A 47 -9.81 6.84 -6.55
N ASP A 48 -9.32 7.80 -5.76
CA ASP A 48 -10.16 8.76 -5.02
C ASP A 48 -10.39 10.07 -5.79
N GLY A 49 -9.60 10.34 -6.84
CA GLY A 49 -9.62 11.61 -7.58
C GLY A 49 -10.55 11.67 -8.80
N SER A 50 -11.36 10.65 -9.07
CA SER A 50 -12.20 10.60 -10.28
C SER A 50 -13.61 11.21 -10.12
N ASP A 51 -13.87 11.98 -9.06
CA ASP A 51 -15.19 12.53 -8.76
C ASP A 51 -15.21 14.08 -8.65
N ASP A 52 -14.25 14.78 -9.26
CA ASP A 52 -14.27 16.26 -9.30
C ASP A 52 -13.88 16.84 -10.67
N SER A 53 -14.64 16.46 -11.70
CA SER A 53 -14.71 17.21 -12.97
C SER A 53 -16.09 17.06 -13.59
N ALA A 54 -17.03 17.88 -13.11
CA ALA A 54 -18.13 18.37 -13.91
C ALA A 54 -18.24 19.89 -13.69
N ALA A 55 -18.01 20.60 -14.79
CA ALA A 55 -18.03 22.06 -14.96
C ALA A 55 -19.41 22.69 -14.73
#